data_AF-A0A6A3H3P1-F1
#
_entry.id   AF-A0A6A3H3P1-F1
#
_cell.length_a   1.000
_cell.length_b   1.000
_cell.length_c   1.000
_cell.angle_alpha   90.00
_cell.angle_beta   90.00
_cell.angle_gamma   90.00
#
_symmetry.space_group_name_H-M   'P 1'
#
loop_
_entity.id
_entity.type
_entity.pdbx_description
1 polymer ?
#
loop_
_entity_poly.entity_id
_entity_poly.type
_entity_poly.pdbx_seq_one_letter_code
_entity_poly.pdbx_strand_id
1 'polypeptide(L)'
;MEDSGSRLPARQDFPHLSDAHWATLEKMVSLLGEAAFAGFPNLPAEQQRARVERFDKYESSLIAHVSAAAQEAARATMRAEAQSAAQASAT
;
A
#
# COMPACT_ATOMS: atom_id res chain seq x y z
N MET A 1 20.04 29.04 -9.81
CA MET A 1 18.79 28.57 -9.22
C MET A 1 18.59 27.19 -9.79
N GLU A 2 18.98 26.16 -9.04
CA GLU A 2 18.84 24.79 -9.49
C GLU A 2 17.35 24.52 -9.67
N ASP A 3 16.96 24.18 -10.89
CA ASP A 3 15.71 23.49 -11.15
C ASP A 3 15.83 22.11 -10.48
N SER A 4 15.71 22.08 -9.16
CA SER A 4 15.45 20.84 -8.42
C SER A 4 13.99 20.47 -8.66
N GLY A 5 13.63 20.32 -9.93
CA GLY A 5 12.36 19.81 -10.36
C GLY A 5 12.27 18.38 -9.84
N SER A 6 11.45 18.20 -8.81
CA SER A 6 10.51 17.09 -8.66
C SER A 6 10.48 16.19 -9.90
N ARG A 7 11.44 15.28 -10.00
CA ARG A 7 11.44 14.27 -11.05
C ARG A 7 11.08 12.98 -10.36
N LEU A 8 9.96 12.40 -10.77
CA LEU A 8 9.63 11.02 -10.47
C LEU A 8 10.88 10.16 -10.68
N PRO A 9 11.18 9.21 -9.77
CA PRO A 9 12.37 8.39 -9.92
C PRO A 9 12.35 7.73 -11.30
N ALA A 10 13.49 7.72 -11.99
CA ALA A 10 13.61 7.01 -13.25
C ALA A 10 14.28 5.65 -13.00
N ARG A 11 13.82 4.60 -13.69
CA ARG A 11 14.32 3.23 -13.54
C ARG A 11 15.85 3.12 -13.62
N GLN A 12 16.45 3.96 -14.47
CA GLN A 12 17.89 4.07 -14.69
C GLN A 12 18.68 4.53 -13.45
N ASP A 13 18.05 5.26 -12.53
CA ASP A 13 18.70 5.76 -11.32
C ASP A 13 18.83 4.66 -10.24
N PHE A 14 18.09 3.55 -10.42
CA PHE A 14 18.01 2.45 -9.47
C PHE A 14 18.33 1.09 -10.12
N PRO A 15 19.52 0.92 -10.73
CA PRO A 15 19.87 -0.32 -11.43
C PRO A 15 19.96 -1.55 -10.51
N HIS A 16 20.10 -1.34 -9.20
CA HIS A 16 20.20 -2.39 -8.18
C HIS A 16 18.83 -2.93 -7.71
N LEU A 17 17.72 -2.29 -8.11
CA LEU A 17 16.37 -2.78 -7.89
C LEU A 17 15.98 -3.75 -9.01
N SER A 18 15.33 -4.86 -8.64
CA SER A 18 14.63 -5.72 -9.59
C SER A 18 13.38 -5.01 -10.11
N ASP A 19 12.77 -5.53 -11.16
CA ASP A 19 11.55 -4.91 -11.71
C ASP A 19 10.37 -4.98 -10.73
N ALA A 20 10.31 -6.03 -9.89
CA ALA A 20 9.34 -6.11 -8.81
C ALA A 20 9.56 -5.00 -7.76
N HIS A 21 10.81 -4.81 -7.31
CA HIS A 21 11.14 -3.73 -6.38
C HIS A 21 10.90 -2.34 -7.00
N TRP A 22 11.13 -2.19 -8.30
CA TRP A 22 10.83 -0.97 -9.03
C TRP A 22 9.33 -0.65 -9.01
N ALA A 23 8.48 -1.62 -9.33
CA ALA A 23 7.03 -1.44 -9.30
C ALA A 23 6.53 -1.06 -7.90
N THR A 24 7.06 -1.68 -6.84
CA THR A 24 6.77 -1.32 -5.45
C THR A 24 7.21 0.12 -5.15
N LEU A 25 8.37 0.55 -5.66
CA LEU A 25 8.85 1.91 -5.47
C LEU A 25 7.95 2.94 -6.15
N GLU A 26 7.52 2.70 -7.39
CA GLU A 26 6.58 3.56 -8.12
C GLU A 26 5.27 3.72 -7.34
N LYS A 27 4.79 2.61 -6.77
CA LYS A 27 3.59 2.60 -5.93
C LYS A 27 3.78 3.40 -4.64
N MET A 28 4.92 3.21 -3.96
CA MET A 28 5.25 3.95 -2.75
C MET A 28 5.28 5.47 -3.01
N VAL A 29 5.89 5.92 -4.12
CA VAL A 29 5.91 7.35 -4.49
C VAL A 29 4.51 7.85 -4.85
N SER A 30 3.72 7.05 -5.57
CA SER A 30 2.35 7.42 -5.95
C SER A 30 1.42 7.58 -4.74
N LEU A 31 1.61 6.77 -3.69
CA LEU A 31 0.76 6.79 -2.49
C LEU A 31 1.21 7.82 -1.45
N LEU A 32 2.52 8.01 -1.26
CA LEU A 32 3.07 8.86 -0.20
C LEU A 32 3.44 10.26 -0.71
N GLY A 33 3.49 10.45 -2.03
CA GLY A 33 3.90 11.69 -2.67
C GLY A 33 5.42 11.90 -2.67
N GLU A 34 5.86 12.85 -3.49
CA GLU A 34 7.29 13.14 -3.72
C GLU A 34 8.01 13.63 -2.46
N ALA A 35 7.32 14.38 -1.59
CA ALA A 35 7.93 14.91 -0.36
C ALA A 35 8.37 13.79 0.59
N ALA A 36 7.62 12.69 0.66
CA ALA A 36 8.01 11.52 1.44
C ALA A 36 9.20 10.75 0.82
N PHE A 37 9.45 10.97 -0.47
CA PHE A 37 10.51 10.35 -1.25
C PHE A 37 11.82 11.15 -1.29
N ALA A 38 11.81 12.45 -0.96
CA ALA A 38 12.97 13.35 -1.13
C ALA A 38 14.30 12.86 -0.51
N GLY A 39 14.24 12.05 0.56
CA GLY A 39 15.44 11.46 1.18
C GLY A 39 15.83 10.07 0.68
N PHE A 40 14.97 9.41 -0.10
CA PHE A 40 15.16 8.01 -0.50
C PHE A 40 16.32 7.81 -1.49
N PRO A 41 16.46 8.59 -2.59
CA PRO A 41 17.56 8.41 -3.55
C PRO A 41 18.96 8.55 -2.94
N ASN A 42 19.07 9.25 -1.81
CA ASN A 42 20.33 9.50 -1.11
C ASN A 42 20.72 8.36 -0.14
N LEU A 43 19.85 7.37 0.06
CA LEU A 43 20.16 6.21 0.90
C LEU A 43 21.11 5.24 0.19
N PRO A 44 21.92 4.46 0.92
CA PRO A 44 22.66 3.34 0.34
C PRO A 44 21.72 2.34 -0.35
N ALA A 45 22.17 1.71 -1.44
CA ALA A 45 21.37 0.76 -2.24
C ALA A 45 20.70 -0.35 -1.40
N GLU A 46 21.43 -0.91 -0.43
CA GLU A 46 20.88 -1.91 0.50
C GLU A 46 19.73 -1.35 1.35
N GLN A 47 19.83 -0.10 1.80
CA GLN A 47 18.77 0.55 2.57
C GLN A 47 17.58 0.93 1.70
N GLN A 48 17.82 1.33 0.45
CA GLN A 48 16.75 1.58 -0.53
C GLN A 48 15.93 0.30 -0.75
N ARG A 49 16.61 -0.82 -1.02
CA ARG A 49 15.97 -2.13 -1.17
C ARG A 49 15.21 -2.53 0.08
N ALA A 50 15.84 -2.48 1.26
CA ALA A 50 15.21 -2.86 2.51
C ALA A 50 13.96 -2.02 2.83
N ARG A 51 13.95 -0.74 2.42
CA ARG A 51 12.80 0.15 2.60
C ARG A 51 11.65 -0.19 1.64
N VAL A 52 11.96 -0.52 0.39
CA VAL A 52 11.00 -1.02 -0.60
C VAL A 52 10.39 -2.35 -0.14
N GLU A 53 11.20 -3.31 0.29
CA GLU A 53 10.74 -4.61 0.80
C GLU A 53 9.85 -4.46 2.05
N ARG A 54 10.21 -3.54 2.96
CA ARG A 54 9.38 -3.24 4.13
C ARG A 54 8.05 -2.63 3.74
N PHE A 55 8.03 -1.75 2.74
CA PHE A 55 6.81 -1.16 2.22
C PHE A 55 5.90 -2.22 1.59
N ASP A 56 6.44 -3.11 0.76
CA ASP A 56 5.71 -4.22 0.15
C ASP A 56 5.04 -5.13 1.20
N LYS A 57 5.79 -5.48 2.24
CA LYS A 57 5.27 -6.28 3.36
C LYS A 57 4.20 -5.53 4.16
N TYR A 58 4.42 -4.25 4.44
CA TYR A 58 3.45 -3.42 5.14
C TYR A 58 2.15 -3.32 4.35
N GLU A 59 2.24 -3.06 3.05
CA GLU A 59 1.10 -2.96 2.16
C GLU A 59 0.31 -4.28 2.10
N SER A 60 0.99 -5.40 1.87
CA SER A 60 0.35 -6.72 1.84
C SER A 60 -0.39 -7.01 3.15
N SER A 61 0.21 -6.65 4.29
CA SER A 61 -0.41 -6.83 5.61
C SER A 61 -1.62 -5.91 5.80
N LEU A 62 -1.54 -4.66 5.33
CA LEU A 62 -2.62 -3.69 5.41
C LEU A 62 -3.82 -4.14 4.56
N ILE A 63 -3.59 -4.60 3.33
CA ILE A 63 -4.64 -5.13 2.45
C ILE A 63 -5.32 -6.33 3.09
N ALA A 64 -4.55 -7.27 3.65
CA ALA A 64 -5.11 -8.42 4.34
C ALA A 64 -5.98 -8.01 5.53
N HIS A 65 -5.52 -7.05 6.33
CA HIS A 65 -6.26 -6.56 7.50
C HIS A 65 -7.58 -5.87 7.09
N VAL A 66 -7.53 -4.95 6.13
CA VAL A 66 -8.72 -4.25 5.63
C VAL A 66 -9.71 -5.22 4.99
N SER A 67 -9.22 -6.20 4.23
CA SER A 67 -10.06 -7.23 3.61
C SER A 67 -10.77 -8.08 4.67
N ALA A 68 -10.06 -8.49 5.73
CA ALA A 68 -10.66 -9.24 6.83
C ALA A 68 -11.73 -8.41 7.56
N ALA A 69 -11.45 -7.12 7.83
CA ALA A 69 -12.41 -6.22 8.46
C ALA A 69 -13.67 -6.04 7.59
N ALA A 70 -13.50 -5.84 6.28
CA ALA A 70 -14.62 -5.72 5.35
C ALA A 70 -15.47 -7.00 5.28
N GLN A 71 -14.83 -8.17 5.27
CA GLN A 71 -15.54 -9.45 5.30
C GLN A 71 -16.35 -9.64 6.59
N GLU A 72 -15.80 -9.27 7.74
CA GLU A 72 -16.54 -9.39 9.00
C GLU A 72 -17.72 -8.41 9.07
N ALA A 73 -17.55 -7.19 8.57
CA ALA A 73 -18.66 -6.22 8.46
C ALA A 73 -19.78 -6.76 7.55
N ALA A 74 -19.43 -7.38 6.43
CA ALA A 74 -20.41 -8.01 5.54
C ALA A 74 -21.15 -9.15 6.24
N ARG A 75 -20.44 -10.01 6.99
CA ARG A 75 -21.06 -11.09 7.78
C ARG A 75 -21.99 -10.55 8.87
N ALA A 76 -21.59 -9.50 9.58
CA ALA A 76 -22.42 -8.88 10.60
C ALA A 76 -23.73 -8.35 10.00
N THR A 77 -23.65 -7.72 8.83
CA THR A 77 -24.82 -7.22 8.10
C THR A 77 -25.77 -8.36 7.71
N MET A 78 -25.24 -9.43 7.10
CA MET A 78 -26.06 -10.59 6.73
C MET A 78 -26.73 -11.26 7.94
N ARG A 79 -26.05 -11.33 9.09
CA ARG A 79 -26.64 -11.86 10.33
C ARG A 79 -27.79 -10.98 10.82
N ALA A 80 -27.63 -9.66 10.79
CA ALA A 80 -28.67 -8.72 11.21
C ALA A 80 -29.92 -8.81 10.32
N GLU A 81 -29.74 -8.92 9.00
CA GLU A 81 -30.83 -9.09 8.04
C GLU A 81 -31.59 -10.40 8.27
N ALA A 82 -30.87 -11.52 8.45
CA ALA A 82 -31.47 -12.82 8.72
C ALA A 82 -32.27 -12.82 10.04
N GLN A 83 -31.76 -12.14 11.07
CA GLN A 83 -32.47 -11.98 12.35
C GLN A 83 -33.75 -11.17 12.20
N SER A 84 -33.70 -10.05 11.46
CA SER A 84 -34.88 -9.22 11.19
C SER A 84 -35.96 -9.99 10.42
N ALA A 85 -35.57 -10.76 9.40
CA ALA A 85 -36.49 -11.59 8.63
C ALA A 85 -37.13 -12.71 9.48
N ALA A 86 -36.35 -13.34 10.36
CA ALA A 86 -36.85 -14.36 11.28
C ALA A 86 -37.86 -13.79 12.29
N GLN A 87 -37.61 -12.58 12.81
CA GLN A 87 -38.54 -11.87 13.70
C GLN A 87 -39.84 -11.51 12.98
N ALA A 88 -39.76 -10.99 11.75
CA ALA A 88 -40.94 -10.65 10.96
C ALA A 88 -41.85 -11.86 10.69
N SER A 89 -41.25 -13.04 10.46
CA SER A 89 -41.98 -14.28 10.17
C SER A 89 -42.62 -14.93 11.41
N ALA A 90 -42.27 -14.47 12.61
CA ALA A 90 -42.78 -15.00 13.88
C ALA A 90 -44.00 -14.21 14.44
N THR A 91 -44.50 -13.23 13.68
CA THR A 91 -45.63 -12.35 14.03
C THR A 91 -46.83 -12.68 13.15
#